data_AF-A0A7M4AR35-F1
#
_entry.id   AF-A0A7M4AR35-F1
#
_cell.length_a   1.000
_cell.length_b   1.000
_cell.length_c   1.000
_cell.angle_alpha   90.00
_cell.angle_beta   90.00
_cell.angle_gamma   90.00
#
_symmetry.space_group_name_H-M   'P 1'
#
loop_
_entity.id
_entity.type
_entity.pdbx_description
1 polymer ?
#
loop_
_entity_poly.entity_id
_entity_poly.type
_entity_poly.pdbx_seq_one_letter_code
_entity_poly.pdbx_strand_id
1 'polypeptide(L)' 'MPGSPYLDEPPKGLWTWPRLLKLVGLPTVAFLAACAYYGVLLEAMGIMTATVLVLTWIRR' A
#
# COMPACT_ATOMS: atom_id res chain seq x y z
N MET A 1 33.77 1.06 -6.22
CA MET A 1 34.40 -0.02 -5.42
C MET A 1 34.15 -1.34 -6.14
N PRO A 2 35.15 -2.22 -6.31
CA PRO A 2 34.92 -3.56 -6.85
C PRO A 2 34.03 -4.33 -5.87
N GLY A 3 32.88 -4.80 -6.34
CA GLY A 3 31.85 -5.42 -5.52
C GLY A 3 31.03 -4.39 -4.75
N SER A 4 30.16 -3.63 -5.44
CA SER A 4 29.00 -3.07 -4.75
C SER A 4 28.20 -4.27 -4.22
N PRO A 5 28.08 -4.45 -2.89
CA PRO A 5 27.37 -5.56 -2.31
C PRO A 5 25.88 -5.28 -2.52
N TYR A 6 25.38 -5.62 -3.71
CA TYR A 6 23.96 -5.80 -3.92
C TYR A 6 23.60 -6.99 -3.06
N LEU A 7 23.23 -6.67 -1.83
CA LEU A 7 22.64 -7.52 -0.81
C LEU A 7 22.01 -8.75 -1.48
N ASP A 8 22.73 -9.87 -1.47
CA ASP A 8 22.27 -11.13 -2.09
C ASP A 8 20.92 -11.55 -1.46
N GLU A 9 20.68 -11.11 -0.23
CA GLU A 9 19.39 -11.16 0.43
C GLU A 9 18.95 -9.76 0.90
N PRO A 10 17.70 -9.36 0.65
CA PRO A 10 17.17 -8.10 1.16
C PRO A 10 17.21 -8.11 2.71
N PRO A 11 17.66 -7.01 3.34
CA PRO A 11 17.82 -6.94 4.79
C PRO A 11 16.52 -7.32 5.51
N LYS A 12 16.64 -8.19 6.53
CA LYS A 12 15.50 -8.71 7.30
C LYS A 12 14.70 -7.54 7.88
N GLY A 13 13.45 -7.41 7.43
CA GLY A 13 12.52 -6.35 7.87
C GLY A 13 12.29 -5.24 6.84
N LEU A 14 13.07 -5.16 5.76
CA LEU A 14 12.82 -4.21 4.69
C LEU A 14 11.58 -4.64 3.89
N TRP A 15 10.54 -3.82 3.89
CA TRP A 15 9.42 -3.99 2.97
C TRP A 15 9.86 -3.62 1.56
N THR A 16 10.27 -4.63 0.79
CA THR A 16 10.66 -4.43 -0.61
C THR A 16 9.45 -4.06 -1.47
N TRP A 17 9.65 -3.26 -2.51
CA TRP A 17 8.59 -2.88 -3.47
C TRP A 17 7.77 -4.08 -3.98
N PRO A 18 8.37 -5.22 -4.36
CA PRO A 18 7.60 -6.39 -4.79
C PRO A 18 6.71 -6.94 -3.68
N ARG A 19 7.16 -6.89 -2.42
CA ARG A 19 6.40 -7.37 -1.27
C ARG A 19 5.26 -6.42 -0.91
N LEU A 20 5.51 -5.10 -0.93
CA LEU A 20 4.49 -4.07 -0.74
C LEU A 20 3.39 -4.18 -1.81
N LEU A 21 3.78 -4.29 -3.08
CA LEU A 21 2.83 -4.40 -4.19
C LEU A 21 2.00 -5.69 -4.13
N LYS A 22 2.60 -6.81 -3.72
CA LYS A 22 1.86 -8.07 -3.56
C LYS A 22 0.92 -8.04 -2.36
N LEU A 23 1.36 -7.51 -1.22
CA LEU A 23 0.58 -7.55 0.02
C LEU A 23 -0.47 -6.46 0.13
N VAL A 24 -0.17 -5.26 -0.37
CA VAL A 24 -1.05 -4.09 -0.24
C VAL A 24 -1.56 -3.65 -1.61
N GLY A 25 -0.70 -3.63 -2.63
CA GLY A 25 -1.08 -3.18 -3.97
C GLY A 25 -2.18 -4.03 -4.59
N LEU A 26 -2.00 -5.35 -4.65
CA LEU A 26 -2.95 -6.26 -5.29
C LEU A 26 -4.35 -6.20 -4.65
N PRO A 27 -4.50 -6.31 -3.31
CA PRO A 27 -5.80 -6.19 -2.66
C PRO A 27 -6.42 -4.81 -2.84
N THR A 28 -5.63 -3.74 -2.77
CA THR A 28 -6.13 -2.36 -2.93
C THR A 28 -6.68 -2.15 -4.34
N VAL A 29 -5.97 -2.61 -5.37
CA VAL A 29 -6.43 -2.51 -6.77
C VAL A 29 -7.69 -3.33 -6.99
N ALA A 30 -7.76 -4.57 -6.47
CA ALA A 30 -8.95 -5.40 -6.58
C ALA A 30 -10.18 -4.76 -5.90
N PHE A 31 -10.00 -4.20 -4.70
CA PHE A 31 -11.04 -3.47 -3.99
C PHE A 31 -11.53 -2.24 -4.77
N LEU A 32 -10.60 -1.40 -5.26
CA LEU A 32 -10.95 -0.21 -6.04
C LEU A 32 -11.64 -0.57 -7.36
N ALA A 33 -11.22 -1.65 -8.03
CA ALA A 33 -11.88 -2.15 -9.23
C ALA A 33 -13.33 -2.59 -8.95
N ALA A 34 -13.57 -3.27 -7.82
CA ALA A 34 -14.91 -3.63 -7.40
C ALA A 34 -15.77 -2.38 -7.10
N CYS A 35 -15.23 -1.41 -6.37
CA CYS A 35 -15.94 -0.15 -6.09
C CYS A 35 -16.27 0.64 -7.37
N ALA A 36 -15.35 0.65 -8.35
CA ALA A 36 -15.60 1.23 -9.65
C ALA A 36 -16.74 0.52 -10.40
N TYR A 37 -16.78 -0.83 -10.36
CA TYR A 37 -17.84 -1.61 -10.97
C TYR A 37 -19.23 -1.33 -10.38
N TYR A 38 -19.31 -1.14 -9.05
CA TYR A 38 -20.55 -0.82 -8.36
C TYR A 38 -20.89 0.69 -8.33
N GLY A 39 -20.05 1.54 -8.93
CA GLY A 39 -20.27 2.99 -8.99
C GLY A 39 -20.04 3.74 -7.67
N VAL A 40 -19.41 3.12 -6.69
CA VAL A 40 -19.15 3.66 -5.34
C VAL A 40 -17.69 4.05 -5.10
N LEU A 41 -16.96 4.33 -6.19
CA LEU A 41 -15.52 4.58 -6.15
C LEU A 41 -15.17 5.83 -5.34
N LEU A 42 -15.95 6.90 -5.49
CA LEU A 42 -15.67 8.19 -4.84
C LEU A 42 -15.89 8.09 -3.33
N GLU A 43 -16.95 7.42 -2.90
CA GLU A 43 -17.26 7.13 -1.51
C GLU A 43 -16.17 6.27 -0.87
N ALA A 44 -15.74 5.21 -1.57
CA ALA A 44 -14.65 4.35 -1.10
C ALA A 44 -13.35 5.13 -0.91
N MET A 45 -12.98 6.00 -1.86
CA MET A 45 -11.83 6.88 -1.73
C MET A 45 -11.98 7.86 -0.57
N GLY A 46 -13.14 8.49 -0.41
CA GLY A 46 -13.44 9.40 0.69
C GLY A 46 -13.29 8.73 2.06
N ILE A 47 -13.84 7.52 2.23
CA ILE A 47 -13.74 6.73 3.46
C ILE A 47 -12.27 6.37 3.75
N MET A 48 -11.49 5.94 2.74
CA MET A 48 -10.07 5.63 2.94
C MET A 48 -9.30 6.86 3.41
N THR A 49 -9.49 8.01 2.77
CA THR A 49 -8.82 9.27 3.16
C THR A 49 -9.22 9.69 4.58
N ALA A 50 -10.51 9.65 4.91
CA ALA A 50 -11.00 9.98 6.24
C ALA A 50 -10.40 9.04 7.31
N THR A 51 -10.32 7.75 7.03
CA THR A 51 -9.74 6.75 7.94
C THR A 51 -8.27 7.05 8.22
N VAL A 52 -7.46 7.29 7.18
CA VAL A 52 -6.04 7.64 7.35
C VAL A 52 -5.88 8.96 8.10
N LEU A 53 -6.73 9.95 7.82
CA LEU A 53 -6.69 11.25 8.49
C LEU A 53 -7.04 11.12 9.98
N VAL A 54 -8.08 10.37 10.33
CA VAL A 54 -8.44 10.11 11.73
C VAL A 54 -7.33 9.35 12.46
N LEU A 55 -6.77 8.32 11.83
CA LEU A 55 -5.67 7.54 12.42
C LEU A 55 -4.40 8.38 12.63
N THR A 56 -4.07 9.28 11.70
CA THR A 56 -2.92 10.19 11.84
C THR A 56 -3.17 11.28 12.88
N TRP A 57 -4.42 11.75 13.01
CA TRP A 57 -4.81 12.71 14.02
C TRP A 57 -4.78 12.12 15.43
N ILE A 58 -5.28 10.89 15.63
CA ILE A 58 -5.22 10.17 16.92
C ILE A 58 -3.78 9.84 17.34
N ARG A 59 -2.89 9.60 16.38
CA ARG A 59 -1.46 9.32 16.65
C ARG A 59 -0.63 10.55 17.00
N ARG A 60 -1.18 11.76 16.81
CA ARG A 60 -0.51 13.03 17.09
C ARG A 60 -0.69 13.42 18.56
#